data_AF-A0A0C2CRB8-F1
#
_entry.id   AF-A0A0C2CRB8-F1
#
_cell.length_a   1.000
_cell.length_b   1.000
_cell.length_c   1.000
_cell.angle_alpha   90.00
_cell.angle_beta   90.00
_cell.angle_gamma   90.00
#
_symmetry.space_group_name_H-M   'P 1'
#
loop_
_entity.id
_entity.type
_entity.pdbx_description
1 polymer ?
#
loop_
_entity_poly.entity_id
_entity_poly.type
_entity_poly.pdbx_seq_one_letter_code
_entity_poly.pdbx_strand_id
1 'polypeptide(L)'
;MRSRELPNALAENDVPLARMRLAKPLEGRRRTRPRTQPPLRVPQDAYQGNLLTIMNLLEWGHVAEAKQVAWRWREAEPTEVLAVVALGEALEASEDVEGAARAYGSIIDMYPDRADMRRFAGSRLEGLGSVGGRLAIDTYRRARQQRPDHPSSHRLLAFALLRAGREERAFDVLDAGLRRDWSAAFSGAFVGVEKVLREDLGLVAAAWLAAEPGREAEIRDRLDQLGAELESTPSLRFVLTWETGANDVDLHVRDVYGSHAYYESRGLRSGGALYYDVTNGYGPEVFAVIGEPTGYPYNLQVHYYARGPNGYGMGKVQIVEHDGQGRLSFDERPFVVMKDRAFIDLGDVL
;
A
#
# COMPACT_ATOMS: atom_id res chain seq x y z
N MET A 1 -58.73 2.69 15.95
CA MET A 1 -57.63 3.49 15.37
C MET A 1 -56.43 2.59 15.19
N ARG A 2 -55.88 2.53 13.97
CA ARG A 2 -54.73 1.71 13.61
C ARG A 2 -53.46 2.36 14.15
N SER A 3 -52.66 1.63 14.92
CA SER A 3 -51.24 1.93 15.09
C SER A 3 -50.44 0.70 14.68
N ARG A 4 -49.77 0.83 13.52
CA ARG A 4 -48.71 -0.06 13.06
C ARG A 4 -47.43 0.40 13.74
N GLU A 5 -46.82 -0.45 14.56
CA GLU A 5 -45.40 -0.32 14.90
C GLU A 5 -44.64 -1.48 14.25
N LEU A 6 -43.59 -1.11 13.53
CA LEU A 6 -42.69 -1.97 12.78
C LEU A 6 -41.77 -2.72 13.76
N PRO A 7 -41.40 -3.99 13.48
CA PRO A 7 -40.40 -4.68 14.28
C PRO A 7 -39.00 -4.10 14.00
N ASN A 8 -38.34 -3.70 15.09
CA ASN A 8 -36.99 -3.17 15.14
C ASN A 8 -35.99 -4.23 14.63
N ALA A 9 -35.23 -3.90 13.59
CA ALA A 9 -34.26 -4.78 12.97
C ALA A 9 -32.97 -4.83 13.79
N LEU A 10 -32.61 -6.06 14.20
CA LEU A 10 -31.27 -6.62 14.40
C LEU A 10 -30.21 -5.71 15.04
N ALA A 11 -30.01 -5.98 16.33
CA ALA A 11 -28.87 -5.55 17.14
C ALA A 11 -27.53 -5.88 16.46
N GLU A 12 -26.65 -4.88 16.48
CA GLU A 12 -25.23 -4.95 16.17
C GLU A 12 -24.55 -5.99 17.07
N ASN A 13 -24.08 -7.08 16.46
CA ASN A 13 -23.14 -7.98 17.14
C ASN A 13 -21.73 -7.39 17.00
N ASP A 14 -21.35 -6.62 18.02
CA ASP A 14 -19.98 -6.28 18.36
C ASP A 14 -19.18 -7.57 18.63
N VAL A 15 -18.45 -8.04 17.62
CA VAL A 15 -17.41 -9.05 17.82
C VAL A 15 -16.11 -8.32 18.19
N PRO A 16 -15.49 -8.59 19.35
CA PRO A 16 -14.31 -7.88 19.80
C PRO A 16 -13.14 -8.02 18.81
N LEU A 17 -12.48 -6.88 18.51
CA LEU A 17 -11.27 -6.72 17.68
C LEU A 17 -10.01 -7.47 18.20
N ALA A 18 -10.17 -8.49 19.03
CA ALA A 18 -9.09 -9.11 19.83
C ALA A 18 -8.22 -10.13 19.08
N ARG A 19 -8.22 -10.15 17.73
CA ARG A 19 -7.31 -10.97 16.93
C ARG A 19 -6.77 -10.23 15.70
N MET A 20 -6.38 -8.97 15.85
CA MET A 20 -5.26 -8.51 15.02
C MET A 20 -4.03 -9.24 15.55
N ARG A 21 -3.59 -10.29 14.84
CA ARG A 21 -2.25 -10.86 15.08
C ARG A 21 -1.31 -9.68 15.11
N LEU A 22 -0.56 -9.56 16.21
CA LEU A 22 0.48 -8.54 16.37
C LEU A 22 1.24 -8.49 15.04
N ALA A 23 1.03 -7.42 14.27
CA ALA A 23 2.03 -7.03 13.31
C ALA A 23 3.31 -7.00 14.12
N LYS A 24 4.34 -7.71 13.66
CA LYS A 24 5.67 -7.52 14.27
C LYS A 24 5.88 -6.00 14.38
N PRO A 25 6.49 -5.51 15.48
CA PRO A 25 6.91 -4.11 15.53
C PRO A 25 7.61 -3.75 14.22
N LEU A 26 7.65 -2.46 13.85
CA LEU A 26 8.36 -1.92 12.69
C LEU A 26 9.87 -2.27 12.71
N GLU A 27 10.24 -3.55 12.65
CA GLU A 27 11.60 -4.07 12.68
C GLU A 27 12.26 -3.94 11.29
N GLY A 28 11.51 -3.53 10.27
CA GLY A 28 12.00 -3.20 8.94
C GLY A 28 12.62 -1.80 8.79
N ARG A 29 12.62 -0.94 9.83
CA ARG A 29 13.32 0.36 9.81
C ARG A 29 14.72 0.31 10.47
N ARG A 30 15.32 -0.87 10.67
CA ARG A 30 16.72 -0.94 11.12
C ARG A 30 17.68 -0.55 9.99
N ARG A 31 17.90 0.76 9.86
CA ARG A 31 19.05 1.33 9.14
C ARG A 31 20.33 0.87 9.82
N THR A 32 20.94 -0.18 9.28
CA THR A 32 22.20 -0.71 9.78
C THR A 32 23.36 0.17 9.35
N ARG A 33 23.60 1.24 10.11
CA ARG A 33 24.91 1.78 10.55
C ARG A 33 24.76 3.25 10.99
N PRO A 34 25.24 3.66 12.18
CA PRO A 34 25.45 5.07 12.47
C PRO A 34 26.56 5.59 11.54
N ARG A 35 26.19 6.37 10.52
CA ARG A 35 27.14 7.04 9.64
C ARG A 35 27.61 8.32 10.32
N THR A 36 28.90 8.42 10.64
CA THR A 36 29.53 9.54 11.34
C THR A 36 29.83 10.75 10.45
N GLN A 37 29.59 10.66 9.15
CA GLN A 37 29.54 11.79 8.20
C GLN A 37 28.50 11.50 7.11
N PRO A 38 27.75 12.52 6.63
CA PRO A 38 26.63 12.31 5.73
C PRO A 38 27.14 11.84 4.35
N PRO A 39 26.46 10.90 3.66
CA PRO A 39 26.40 11.07 2.23
C PRO A 39 25.67 12.40 1.99
N LEU A 40 26.33 13.36 1.34
CA LEU A 40 25.60 14.43 0.66
C LEU A 40 24.58 13.74 -0.24
N ARG A 41 23.29 13.93 0.04
CA ARG A 41 22.27 13.53 -0.92
C ARG A 41 22.54 14.33 -2.20
N VAL A 42 22.66 13.60 -3.31
CA VAL A 42 23.00 14.16 -4.62
C VAL A 42 21.81 14.95 -5.19
N PRO A 43 22.02 15.84 -6.19
CA PRO A 43 21.00 16.72 -6.78
C PRO A 43 19.67 16.07 -7.25
N GLN A 44 19.58 14.73 -7.24
CA GLN A 44 18.45 13.86 -7.57
C GLN A 44 17.48 13.58 -6.40
N ASP A 45 17.61 14.29 -5.27
CA ASP A 45 16.70 14.16 -4.12
C ASP A 45 15.22 14.27 -4.52
N ALA A 46 14.45 13.20 -4.28
CA ALA A 46 13.00 13.18 -4.49
C ALA A 46 12.24 14.25 -3.70
N TYR A 47 12.86 14.85 -2.70
CA TYR A 47 12.27 15.85 -1.82
C TYR A 47 12.85 17.25 -2.09
N GLN A 48 12.08 18.29 -1.73
CA GLN A 48 12.52 19.68 -1.73
C GLN A 48 11.92 20.44 -0.54
N GLY A 49 12.49 21.62 -0.23
CA GLY A 49 11.98 22.49 0.84
C GLY A 49 11.97 21.83 2.22
N ASN A 50 10.93 22.14 3.01
CA ASN A 50 10.81 21.66 4.39
C ASN A 50 10.81 20.12 4.49
N LEU A 51 10.17 19.43 3.56
CA LEU A 51 10.13 17.96 3.55
C LEU A 51 11.54 17.37 3.37
N LEU A 52 12.38 17.95 2.50
CA LEU A 52 13.76 17.50 2.37
C LEU A 52 14.54 17.64 3.68
N THR A 53 14.44 18.79 4.34
CA THR A 53 15.10 19.02 5.63
C THR A 53 14.67 17.99 6.68
N ILE A 54 13.36 17.73 6.80
CA ILE A 54 12.83 16.78 7.77
C ILE A 54 13.27 15.35 7.43
N MET A 55 13.18 14.92 6.18
CA MET A 55 13.61 13.58 5.76
C MET A 55 15.12 13.37 5.93
N ASN A 56 15.94 14.42 5.84
CA ASN A 56 17.37 14.37 6.18
C ASN A 56 17.60 14.18 7.67
N LEU A 57 16.90 14.95 8.52
CA LEU A 57 16.99 14.80 9.98
C LEU A 57 16.61 13.39 10.43
N LEU A 58 15.56 12.80 9.84
CA LEU A 58 15.17 11.42 10.10
C LEU A 58 16.22 10.40 9.65
N GLU A 59 16.89 10.64 8.51
CA GLU A 59 18.05 9.84 8.07
C GLU A 59 19.19 9.83 9.07
N TRP A 60 19.49 10.99 9.62
CA TRP A 60 20.59 11.18 10.54
C TRP A 60 20.24 10.76 11.97
N GLY A 61 19.01 10.32 12.23
CA GLY A 61 18.55 9.95 13.56
C GLY A 61 18.23 11.13 14.48
N HIS A 62 18.19 12.36 13.96
CA HIS A 62 17.79 13.58 14.69
C HIS A 62 16.26 13.69 14.79
N VAL A 63 15.63 12.65 15.34
CA VAL A 63 14.16 12.50 15.38
C VAL A 63 13.47 13.64 16.12
N ALA A 64 14.02 14.10 17.25
CA ALA A 64 13.44 15.19 18.03
C ALA A 64 13.42 16.52 17.26
N GLU A 65 14.50 16.82 16.53
CA GLU A 65 14.58 18.01 15.69
C GLU A 65 13.63 17.91 14.49
N ALA A 66 13.58 16.74 13.84
CA ALA A 66 12.64 16.48 12.76
C ALA A 66 11.19 16.73 13.18
N LYS A 67 10.80 16.22 14.36
CA LYS A 67 9.47 16.44 14.95
C LYS A 67 9.18 17.92 15.20
N GLN A 68 10.14 18.67 15.73
CA GLN A 68 9.97 20.11 15.98
C GLN A 68 9.79 20.90 14.67
N VAL A 69 10.62 20.62 13.66
CA VAL A 69 10.54 21.30 12.36
C VAL A 69 9.22 20.96 11.65
N ALA A 70 8.83 19.69 11.66
CA ALA A 70 7.57 19.24 11.07
C ALA A 70 6.34 19.84 11.78
N TRP A 71 6.37 19.94 13.12
CA TRP A 71 5.30 20.58 13.89
C TRP A 71 5.14 22.05 13.52
N ARG A 72 6.23 22.82 13.49
CA ARG A 72 6.20 24.24 13.11
C ARG A 72 5.71 24.43 11.69
N TRP A 73 6.10 23.56 10.76
CA TRP A 73 5.59 23.61 9.39
C TRP A 73 4.08 23.35 9.35
N ARG A 74 3.59 22.34 10.10
CA ARG A 74 2.15 22.08 10.22
C ARG A 74 1.38 23.25 10.84
N GLU A 75 1.94 23.94 11.83
CA GLU A 75 1.31 25.12 12.42
C GLU A 75 1.24 26.30 11.45
N ALA A 76 2.31 26.53 10.68
CA ALA A 76 2.36 27.60 9.69
C ALA A 76 1.46 27.33 8.48
N GLU A 77 1.35 26.07 8.07
CA GLU A 77 0.58 25.64 6.89
C GLU A 77 -0.36 24.46 7.24
N PRO A 78 -1.47 24.71 7.96
CA PRO A 78 -2.32 23.64 8.52
C PRO A 78 -2.98 22.73 7.49
N THR A 79 -3.11 23.20 6.26
CA THR A 79 -3.75 22.51 5.12
C THR A 79 -2.76 21.95 4.11
N GLU A 80 -1.45 22.12 4.31
CA GLU A 80 -0.43 21.53 3.43
C GLU A 80 -0.27 20.03 3.75
N VAL A 81 -0.65 19.17 2.80
CA VAL A 81 -0.59 17.71 2.97
C VAL A 81 0.81 17.23 3.30
N LEU A 82 1.85 17.81 2.67
CA LEU A 82 3.22 17.41 2.95
C LEU A 82 3.68 17.78 4.36
N ALA A 83 3.16 18.87 4.94
CA ALA A 83 3.42 19.20 6.35
C ALA A 83 2.79 18.14 7.27
N VAL A 84 1.59 17.65 6.92
CA VAL A 84 0.94 16.55 7.64
C VAL A 84 1.74 15.26 7.52
N VAL A 85 2.18 14.92 6.30
CA VAL A 85 2.99 13.71 6.05
C VAL A 85 4.31 13.78 6.81
N ALA A 86 5.01 14.90 6.75
CA ALA A 86 6.28 15.08 7.45
C ALA A 86 6.12 14.97 8.97
N LEU A 87 5.02 15.51 9.52
CA LEU A 87 4.71 15.37 10.94
C LEU A 87 4.42 13.91 11.30
N GLY A 88 3.62 13.21 10.49
CA GLY A 88 3.35 11.77 10.67
C GLY A 88 4.62 10.92 10.66
N GLU A 89 5.51 11.13 9.68
CA GLU A 89 6.79 10.40 9.56
C GLU A 89 7.70 10.65 10.76
N ALA A 90 7.78 11.89 11.23
CA ALA A 90 8.56 12.24 12.42
C ALA A 90 7.96 11.64 13.70
N LEU A 91 6.62 11.55 13.78
CA LEU A 91 5.92 10.91 14.89
C LEU A 91 6.15 9.40 14.91
N GLU A 92 6.06 8.73 13.76
CA GLU A 92 6.42 7.31 13.59
C GLU A 92 7.87 7.04 14.02
N ALA A 93 8.81 7.86 13.56
CA ALA A 93 10.22 7.73 13.94
C ALA A 93 10.46 7.97 15.44
N SER A 94 9.55 8.70 16.11
CA SER A 94 9.56 8.89 17.57
C SER A 94 8.75 7.85 18.34
N GLU A 95 8.24 6.81 17.67
CA GLU A 95 7.38 5.75 18.22
C GLU A 95 6.03 6.28 18.80
N ASP A 96 5.65 7.51 18.44
CA ASP A 96 4.35 8.12 18.78
C ASP A 96 3.30 7.75 17.73
N VAL A 97 2.94 6.46 17.72
CA VAL A 97 2.01 5.86 16.75
C VAL A 97 0.65 6.55 16.77
N GLU A 98 0.20 7.01 17.94
CA GLU A 98 -1.12 7.59 18.15
C GLU A 98 -1.15 9.03 17.66
N GLY A 99 -0.05 9.76 17.88
CA GLY A 99 0.20 11.04 17.24
C GLY A 99 0.23 10.91 15.72
N ALA A 100 0.96 9.94 15.18
CA ALA A 100 1.04 9.69 13.74
C ALA A 100 -0.35 9.39 13.15
N ALA A 101 -1.15 8.55 13.83
CA ALA A 101 -2.51 8.22 13.41
C ALA A 101 -3.41 9.47 13.36
N ARG A 102 -3.30 10.37 14.35
CA ARG A 102 -4.01 11.66 14.33
C ARG A 102 -3.53 12.57 13.20
N ALA A 103 -2.22 12.64 12.97
CA ALA A 103 -1.65 13.44 11.89
C ALA A 103 -2.19 12.95 10.53
N TYR A 104 -2.02 11.67 10.19
CA TYR A 104 -2.54 11.13 8.93
C TYR A 104 -4.07 11.14 8.84
N GLY A 105 -4.77 10.90 9.95
CA GLY A 105 -6.23 11.02 10.02
C GLY A 105 -6.72 12.40 9.60
N SER A 106 -5.97 13.46 9.92
CA SER A 106 -6.33 14.82 9.50
C SER A 106 -6.34 15.02 7.98
N ILE A 107 -5.66 14.17 7.20
CA ILE A 107 -5.77 14.18 5.73
C ILE A 107 -7.20 13.85 5.30
N ILE A 108 -7.86 12.93 6.01
CA ILE A 108 -9.25 12.53 5.74
C ILE A 108 -10.20 13.69 6.05
N ASP A 109 -9.95 14.42 7.14
CA ASP A 109 -10.77 15.58 7.54
C ASP A 109 -10.63 16.75 6.56
N MET A 110 -9.42 16.97 6.04
CA MET A 110 -9.16 18.01 5.04
C MET A 110 -9.73 17.68 3.66
N TYR A 111 -9.76 16.40 3.29
CA TYR A 111 -10.14 15.94 1.96
C TYR A 111 -11.17 14.81 1.99
N PRO A 112 -12.36 15.01 2.60
CA PRO A 112 -13.35 13.96 2.79
C PRO A 112 -13.94 13.43 1.48
N ASP A 113 -13.94 14.22 0.41
CA ASP A 113 -14.53 13.85 -0.89
C ASP A 113 -13.50 13.49 -1.97
N ARG A 114 -12.23 13.34 -1.59
CA ARG A 114 -11.13 12.98 -2.48
C ARG A 114 -10.69 11.54 -2.24
N ALA A 115 -11.14 10.65 -3.11
CA ALA A 115 -10.83 9.22 -3.01
C ALA A 115 -9.31 8.94 -3.04
N ASP A 116 -8.55 9.73 -3.79
CA ASP A 116 -7.09 9.68 -3.86
C ASP A 116 -6.44 10.03 -2.52
N MET A 117 -6.85 11.12 -1.89
CA MET A 117 -6.35 11.52 -0.57
C MET A 117 -6.78 10.55 0.52
N ARG A 118 -7.98 9.97 0.41
CA ARG A 118 -8.44 8.91 1.31
C ARG A 118 -7.59 7.65 1.22
N ARG A 119 -7.24 7.21 0.01
CA ARG A 119 -6.35 6.04 -0.17
C ARG A 119 -4.93 6.34 0.30
N PHE A 120 -4.43 7.54 0.01
CA PHE A 120 -3.12 7.99 0.52
C PHE A 120 -3.07 8.05 2.05
N ALA A 121 -4.09 8.61 2.70
CA ALA A 121 -4.18 8.59 4.16
C ALA A 121 -4.24 7.15 4.69
N GLY A 122 -5.03 6.28 4.04
CA GLY A 122 -5.12 4.87 4.36
C GLY A 122 -3.76 4.17 4.32
N SER A 123 -2.94 4.41 3.28
CA SER A 123 -1.65 3.73 3.13
C SER A 123 -0.66 4.11 4.22
N ARG A 124 -0.76 5.34 4.72
CA ARG A 124 0.01 5.81 5.88
C ARG A 124 -0.49 5.18 7.18
N LEU A 125 -1.80 5.10 7.36
CA LEU A 125 -2.42 4.51 8.56
C LEU A 125 -2.18 3.00 8.68
N GLU A 126 -2.06 2.28 7.57
CA GLU A 126 -1.82 0.83 7.55
C GLU A 126 -0.51 0.42 8.22
N GLY A 127 0.54 1.25 8.11
CA GLY A 127 1.84 1.05 8.74
C GLY A 127 1.82 1.19 10.27
N LEU A 128 0.76 1.79 10.83
CA LEU A 128 0.60 2.02 12.26
C LEU A 128 -0.05 0.83 13.00
N GLY A 129 -0.15 -0.34 12.35
CA GLY A 129 -0.72 -1.54 12.94
C GLY A 129 -2.19 -1.38 13.35
N SER A 130 -2.54 -1.86 14.54
CA SER A 130 -3.93 -1.83 15.03
C SER A 130 -4.47 -0.43 15.29
N VAL A 131 -3.59 0.52 15.64
CA VAL A 131 -3.96 1.92 15.92
C VAL A 131 -4.56 2.57 14.68
N GLY A 132 -3.90 2.42 13.53
CA GLY A 132 -4.37 2.98 12.26
C GLY A 132 -5.32 2.08 11.48
N GLY A 133 -5.24 0.75 11.67
CA GLY A 133 -5.91 -0.24 10.82
C GLY A 133 -7.42 -0.05 10.66
N ARG A 134 -8.14 0.28 11.74
CA ARG A 134 -9.60 0.52 11.66
C ARG A 134 -9.94 1.74 10.79
N LEU A 135 -9.18 2.82 10.93
CA LEU A 135 -9.37 4.04 10.15
C LEU A 135 -8.93 3.84 8.69
N ALA A 136 -7.88 3.04 8.46
CA ALA A 136 -7.45 2.62 7.13
C ALA A 136 -8.58 1.88 6.37
N ILE A 137 -9.20 0.88 7.02
CA ILE A 137 -10.33 0.14 6.43
C ILE A 137 -11.51 1.08 6.11
N ASP A 138 -11.87 1.98 7.04
CA ASP A 138 -12.98 2.91 6.80
C ASP A 138 -12.70 3.86 5.63
N THR A 139 -11.51 4.46 5.59
CA THR A 139 -11.17 5.41 4.54
C THR A 139 -11.07 4.73 3.17
N TYR A 140 -10.54 3.50 3.09
CA TYR A 140 -10.53 2.72 1.85
C TYR A 140 -11.94 2.34 1.38
N ARG A 141 -12.81 1.96 2.32
CA ARG A 141 -14.23 1.70 2.01
C ARG A 141 -14.91 2.93 1.41
N ARG A 142 -14.65 4.12 1.97
CA ARG A 142 -15.17 5.39 1.41
C ARG A 142 -14.55 5.71 0.05
N ALA A 143 -13.24 5.53 -0.12
CA ALA A 143 -12.59 5.74 -1.41
C ALA A 143 -13.15 4.83 -2.51
N ARG A 144 -13.46 3.56 -2.20
CA ARG A 144 -14.12 2.63 -3.12
C ARG A 144 -15.55 3.05 -3.47
N GLN A 145 -16.31 3.59 -2.52
CA GLN A 145 -17.64 4.13 -2.79
C GLN A 145 -17.58 5.33 -3.75
N GLN A 146 -16.59 6.20 -3.57
CA GLN A 146 -16.40 7.41 -4.39
C GLN A 146 -15.85 7.10 -5.78
N ARG A 147 -14.89 6.18 -5.87
CA ARG A 147 -14.20 5.78 -7.11
C ARG A 147 -14.13 4.26 -7.21
N PRO A 148 -15.27 3.59 -7.51
CA PRO A 148 -15.29 2.15 -7.70
C PRO A 148 -14.57 1.76 -9.01
N ASP A 149 -14.39 2.69 -9.94
CA ASP A 149 -13.66 2.57 -11.20
C ASP A 149 -12.13 2.60 -11.06
N HIS A 150 -11.61 2.69 -9.84
CA HIS A 150 -10.18 2.71 -9.58
C HIS A 150 -9.69 1.36 -9.01
N PRO A 151 -8.70 0.68 -9.62
CA PRO A 151 -8.24 -0.64 -9.18
C PRO A 151 -7.77 -0.66 -7.72
N SER A 152 -6.94 0.32 -7.34
CA SER A 152 -6.43 0.46 -5.97
C SER A 152 -7.54 0.59 -4.91
N SER A 153 -8.73 1.08 -5.26
CA SER A 153 -9.86 1.14 -4.32
C SER A 153 -10.33 -0.24 -3.86
N HIS A 154 -10.20 -1.26 -4.70
CA HIS A 154 -10.56 -2.63 -4.36
C HIS A 154 -9.40 -3.33 -3.67
N ARG A 155 -8.22 -3.28 -4.29
CA ARG A 155 -7.02 -3.95 -3.77
C ARG A 155 -6.67 -3.49 -2.36
N LEU A 156 -6.54 -2.17 -2.14
CA LEU A 156 -6.12 -1.65 -0.83
C LEU A 156 -7.12 -2.01 0.29
N LEU A 157 -8.42 -1.95 0.00
CA LEU A 157 -9.43 -2.34 0.96
C LEU A 157 -9.39 -3.84 1.26
N ALA A 158 -9.24 -4.68 0.24
CA ALA A 158 -9.18 -6.13 0.42
C ALA A 158 -7.99 -6.54 1.30
N PHE A 159 -6.80 -6.00 1.04
CA PHE A 159 -5.61 -6.32 1.83
C PHE A 159 -5.67 -5.72 3.25
N ALA A 160 -6.28 -4.55 3.44
CA ALA A 160 -6.55 -4.02 4.77
C ALA A 160 -7.50 -4.92 5.58
N LEU A 161 -8.54 -5.47 4.93
CA LEU A 161 -9.48 -6.42 5.55
C LEU A 161 -8.82 -7.76 5.85
N LEU A 162 -8.00 -8.27 4.93
CA LEU A 162 -7.25 -9.50 5.10
C LEU A 162 -6.31 -9.43 6.31
N ARG A 163 -5.55 -8.33 6.44
CA ARG A 163 -4.69 -8.05 7.61
C ARG A 163 -5.46 -7.96 8.92
N ALA A 164 -6.74 -7.59 8.87
CA ALA A 164 -7.63 -7.56 10.02
C ALA A 164 -8.33 -8.90 10.32
N GLY A 165 -7.98 -9.99 9.62
CA GLY A 165 -8.59 -11.31 9.80
C GLY A 165 -10.05 -11.34 9.34
N ARG A 166 -10.36 -10.64 8.24
CA ARG A 166 -11.68 -10.60 7.61
C ARG A 166 -11.60 -11.14 6.19
N GLU A 167 -11.18 -12.38 6.07
CA GLU A 167 -10.83 -13.07 4.83
C GLU A 167 -12.01 -13.10 3.84
N GLU A 168 -13.19 -13.56 4.27
CA GLU A 168 -14.40 -13.58 3.43
C GLU A 168 -14.76 -12.17 2.91
N ARG A 169 -14.69 -11.15 3.78
CA ARG A 169 -14.98 -9.77 3.36
C ARG A 169 -13.93 -9.23 2.38
N ALA A 170 -12.67 -9.62 2.55
CA ALA A 170 -11.61 -9.27 1.60
C ALA A 170 -11.88 -9.92 0.24
N PHE A 171 -12.34 -11.18 0.23
CA PHE A 171 -12.74 -11.90 -0.98
C PHE A 171 -13.89 -11.18 -1.67
N ASP A 172 -14.94 -10.81 -0.94
CA ASP A 172 -16.10 -10.08 -1.48
C ASP A 172 -15.72 -8.76 -2.14
N VAL A 173 -14.71 -8.05 -1.59
CA VAL A 173 -14.21 -6.80 -2.18
C VAL A 173 -13.56 -7.04 -3.55
N LEU A 174 -12.74 -8.09 -3.66
CA LEU A 174 -12.07 -8.43 -4.92
C LEU A 174 -13.02 -9.04 -5.94
N ASP A 175 -13.98 -9.88 -5.51
CA ASP A 175 -15.09 -10.36 -6.34
C ASP A 175 -15.83 -9.17 -6.99
N ALA A 176 -16.24 -8.20 -6.18
CA ALA A 176 -16.92 -7.01 -6.67
C ALA A 176 -16.04 -6.16 -7.62
N GLY A 177 -14.72 -6.15 -7.42
CA GLY A 177 -13.76 -5.52 -8.32
C GLY A 177 -13.63 -6.24 -9.66
N LEU A 178 -13.57 -7.57 -9.66
CA LEU A 178 -13.44 -8.40 -10.87
C LEU A 178 -14.70 -8.43 -11.73
N ARG A 179 -15.88 -8.21 -11.15
CA ARG A 179 -17.14 -8.07 -11.91
C ARG A 179 -17.29 -6.73 -12.65
N ARG A 180 -16.33 -5.82 -12.49
CA ARG A 180 -16.34 -4.54 -13.19
C ARG A 180 -15.75 -4.68 -14.57
N ASP A 181 -16.24 -3.83 -15.47
CA ASP A 181 -15.63 -3.66 -16.78
C ASP A 181 -14.39 -2.76 -16.68
N TRP A 182 -13.21 -3.37 -16.87
CA TRP A 182 -11.93 -2.67 -16.92
C TRP A 182 -11.50 -2.33 -18.37
N SER A 183 -12.28 -2.74 -19.37
CA SER A 183 -11.98 -2.52 -20.80
C SER A 183 -12.28 -1.10 -21.28
N ALA A 184 -13.17 -0.37 -20.59
CA ALA A 184 -13.69 0.93 -21.00
C ALA A 184 -12.70 2.11 -20.86
N ALA A 185 -11.48 1.91 -20.33
CA ALA A 185 -10.48 2.97 -20.28
C ALA A 185 -9.69 3.05 -21.58
N PHE A 186 -10.07 4.00 -22.43
CA PHE A 186 -9.47 4.34 -23.73
C PHE A 186 -7.95 4.63 -23.75
N SER A 187 -7.21 4.50 -22.64
CA SER A 187 -5.83 4.97 -22.49
C SER A 187 -4.81 3.92 -22.08
N GLY A 188 -5.15 2.62 -22.02
CA GLY A 188 -4.24 1.57 -21.52
C GLY A 188 -4.02 1.62 -19.99
N ALA A 189 -4.72 2.50 -19.28
CA ALA A 189 -4.56 2.75 -17.84
C ALA A 189 -4.90 1.58 -16.92
N PHE A 190 -5.55 0.54 -17.42
CA PHE A 190 -5.96 -0.64 -16.66
C PHE A 190 -5.43 -1.95 -17.27
N VAL A 191 -4.41 -1.89 -18.13
CA VAL A 191 -3.73 -3.09 -18.64
C VAL A 191 -3.22 -3.91 -17.45
N GLY A 192 -3.58 -5.20 -17.43
CA GLY A 192 -3.16 -6.12 -16.37
C GLY A 192 -3.94 -6.07 -15.07
N VAL A 193 -4.88 -5.12 -14.88
CA VAL A 193 -5.67 -4.99 -13.64
C VAL A 193 -6.42 -6.28 -13.33
N GLU A 194 -7.10 -6.87 -14.30
CA GLU A 194 -7.83 -8.12 -14.08
C GLU A 194 -6.90 -9.27 -13.66
N LYS A 195 -5.71 -9.36 -14.26
CA LYS A 195 -4.72 -10.37 -13.86
C LYS A 195 -4.33 -10.18 -12.39
N VAL A 196 -3.96 -8.94 -12.02
CA VAL A 196 -3.57 -8.63 -10.64
C VAL A 196 -4.69 -8.92 -9.67
N LEU A 197 -5.93 -8.49 -9.96
CA LEU A 197 -7.08 -8.75 -9.09
C LEU A 197 -7.42 -10.25 -8.98
N ARG A 198 -7.22 -11.06 -10.03
CA ARG A 198 -7.42 -12.52 -9.96
C ARG A 198 -6.37 -13.21 -9.10
N GLU A 199 -5.09 -12.84 -9.24
CA GLU A 199 -4.02 -13.39 -8.40
C GLU A 199 -4.18 -12.96 -6.93
N ASP A 200 -4.60 -11.72 -6.70
CA ASP A 200 -4.96 -11.22 -5.38
C ASP A 200 -6.11 -11.99 -4.76
N LEU A 201 -7.13 -12.31 -5.57
CA LEU A 201 -8.25 -13.12 -5.13
C LEU A 201 -7.79 -14.53 -4.75
N GLY A 202 -6.89 -15.12 -5.53
CA GLY A 202 -6.26 -16.41 -5.24
C GLY A 202 -5.51 -16.42 -3.91
N LEU A 203 -4.76 -15.35 -3.61
CA LEU A 203 -4.07 -15.15 -2.33
C LEU A 203 -5.04 -15.01 -1.16
N VAL A 204 -6.08 -14.19 -1.31
CA VAL A 204 -7.12 -14.01 -0.29
C VAL A 204 -7.90 -15.31 -0.07
N ALA A 205 -8.18 -16.07 -1.13
CA ALA A 205 -8.84 -17.35 -1.04
C ALA A 205 -7.99 -18.40 -0.31
N ALA A 206 -6.68 -18.42 -0.54
CA ALA A 206 -5.76 -19.29 0.19
C ALA A 206 -5.77 -18.99 1.69
N ALA A 207 -5.76 -17.70 2.05
CA ALA A 207 -5.89 -17.28 3.45
C ALA A 207 -7.26 -17.62 4.05
N TRP A 208 -8.34 -17.42 3.29
CA TRP A 208 -9.68 -17.76 3.72
C TRP A 208 -9.82 -19.26 3.98
N LEU A 209 -9.31 -20.09 3.06
CA LEU A 209 -9.30 -21.54 3.20
C LEU A 209 -8.48 -22.00 4.42
N ALA A 210 -7.33 -21.36 4.67
CA ALA A 210 -6.53 -21.65 5.85
C ALA A 210 -7.22 -21.26 7.17
N ALA A 211 -8.04 -20.20 7.16
CA ALA A 211 -8.83 -19.77 8.31
C ALA A 211 -10.09 -20.64 8.53
N GLU A 212 -10.75 -21.05 7.44
CA GLU A 212 -12.00 -21.81 7.45
C GLU A 212 -11.95 -23.03 6.50
N PRO A 213 -11.21 -24.10 6.84
CA PRO A 213 -11.05 -25.27 5.95
C PRO A 213 -12.37 -25.97 5.58
N GLY A 214 -13.39 -25.86 6.44
CA GLY A 214 -14.71 -26.45 6.19
C GLY A 214 -15.50 -25.81 5.05
N ARG A 215 -15.06 -24.65 4.52
CA ARG A 215 -15.72 -23.93 3.42
C ARG A 215 -15.01 -24.13 2.08
N GLU A 216 -14.10 -25.11 1.95
CA GLU A 216 -13.31 -25.32 0.74
C GLU A 216 -14.13 -25.38 -0.55
N ALA A 217 -15.21 -26.15 -0.57
CA ALA A 217 -16.06 -26.29 -1.75
C ALA A 217 -16.68 -24.96 -2.18
N GLU A 218 -17.09 -24.13 -1.23
CA GLU A 218 -17.64 -22.79 -1.50
C GLU A 218 -16.56 -21.86 -2.06
N ILE A 219 -15.38 -21.83 -1.43
CA ILE A 219 -14.28 -20.95 -1.84
C ILE A 219 -13.83 -21.29 -3.26
N ARG A 220 -13.69 -22.58 -3.57
CA ARG A 220 -13.32 -23.05 -4.92
C ARG A 220 -14.39 -22.70 -5.96
N ASP A 221 -15.66 -22.95 -5.67
CA ASP A 221 -16.76 -22.60 -6.60
C ASP A 221 -16.78 -21.09 -6.90
N ARG A 222 -16.59 -20.24 -5.89
CA ARG A 222 -16.53 -18.79 -6.05
C ARG A 222 -15.30 -18.33 -6.86
N LEU A 223 -14.15 -18.98 -6.71
CA LEU A 223 -12.96 -18.73 -7.52
C LEU A 223 -13.20 -19.09 -8.99
N ASP A 224 -13.77 -20.27 -9.24
CA ASP A 224 -14.07 -20.78 -10.58
C ASP A 224 -15.02 -19.84 -11.34
N GLN A 225 -16.04 -19.30 -10.66
CA GLN A 225 -16.97 -18.32 -11.23
C GLN A 225 -16.30 -17.02 -11.71
N LEU A 226 -15.13 -16.68 -11.16
CA LEU A 226 -14.37 -15.47 -11.48
C LEU A 226 -13.14 -15.76 -12.36
N GLY A 227 -12.92 -17.04 -12.72
CA GLY A 227 -11.76 -17.48 -13.48
C GLY A 227 -10.43 -17.24 -12.76
N ALA A 228 -10.44 -17.29 -11.42
CA ALA A 228 -9.25 -17.17 -10.59
C ALA A 228 -8.83 -18.54 -10.05
N GLU A 229 -7.54 -18.70 -9.76
CA GLU A 229 -7.00 -19.94 -9.21
C GLU A 229 -6.62 -19.77 -7.74
N LEU A 230 -6.73 -20.84 -6.97
CA LEU A 230 -6.26 -20.86 -5.59
C LEU A 230 -4.73 -20.81 -5.58
N GLU A 231 -4.15 -19.83 -4.91
CA GLU A 231 -2.69 -19.73 -4.76
C GLU A 231 -2.21 -20.78 -3.76
N SER A 232 -1.47 -21.79 -4.23
CA SER A 232 -0.94 -22.89 -3.39
C SER A 232 0.58 -22.98 -3.44
N THR A 233 1.25 -21.99 -4.04
CA THR A 233 2.70 -21.95 -4.19
C THR A 233 3.27 -20.79 -3.37
N PRO A 234 4.43 -20.96 -2.71
CA PRO A 234 5.16 -19.85 -2.13
C PRO A 234 5.37 -18.74 -3.15
N SER A 235 5.33 -17.49 -2.73
CA SER A 235 5.52 -16.36 -3.64
C SER A 235 5.85 -15.07 -2.92
N LEU A 236 6.62 -14.21 -3.58
CA LEU A 236 6.95 -12.86 -3.15
C LEU A 236 6.52 -11.87 -4.22
N ARG A 237 5.66 -10.92 -3.87
CA ARG A 237 5.13 -9.91 -4.79
C ARG A 237 5.44 -8.51 -4.27
N PHE A 238 5.94 -7.65 -5.15
CA PHE A 238 6.10 -6.21 -4.92
C PHE A 238 5.06 -5.49 -5.78
N VAL A 239 4.11 -4.82 -5.13
CA VAL A 239 2.98 -4.18 -5.80
C VAL A 239 3.03 -2.68 -5.58
N LEU A 240 3.42 -1.95 -6.61
CA LEU A 240 3.44 -0.50 -6.65
C LEU A 240 2.05 0.03 -7.00
N THR A 241 1.55 0.95 -6.17
CA THR A 241 0.31 1.70 -6.41
C THR A 241 0.57 3.19 -6.21
N TRP A 242 -0.01 4.04 -7.06
CA TRP A 242 0.07 5.49 -6.90
C TRP A 242 -1.28 6.15 -7.18
N GLU A 243 -1.47 7.34 -6.62
CA GLU A 243 -2.78 8.01 -6.57
C GLU A 243 -2.95 9.09 -7.64
N THR A 244 -1.85 9.66 -8.11
CA THR A 244 -1.88 10.79 -9.03
C THR A 244 -1.92 10.32 -10.49
N GLY A 245 -3.09 10.52 -11.12
CA GLY A 245 -3.27 10.25 -12.55
C GLY A 245 -2.40 11.15 -13.44
N ALA A 246 -1.96 10.60 -14.57
CA ALA A 246 -1.01 11.21 -15.52
C ALA A 246 0.44 11.34 -15.01
N ASN A 247 0.82 10.53 -14.02
CA ASN A 247 2.20 10.35 -13.61
C ASN A 247 2.70 8.98 -14.07
N ASP A 248 3.98 8.94 -14.40
CA ASP A 248 4.70 7.73 -14.79
C ASP A 248 5.65 7.34 -13.65
N VAL A 249 5.35 6.21 -13.01
CA VAL A 249 6.00 5.76 -11.78
C VAL A 249 6.43 4.32 -11.99
N ASP A 250 7.74 4.10 -12.11
CA ASP A 250 8.29 2.79 -12.38
C ASP A 250 8.76 2.09 -11.10
N LEU A 251 8.45 0.80 -10.99
CA LEU A 251 9.05 -0.08 -10.01
C LEU A 251 10.41 -0.60 -10.49
N HIS A 252 11.43 -0.39 -9.67
CA HIS A 252 12.77 -0.92 -9.86
C HIS A 252 13.11 -1.90 -8.75
N VAL A 253 13.54 -3.10 -9.13
CA VAL A 253 13.88 -4.18 -8.19
C VAL A 253 15.30 -4.64 -8.48
N ARG A 254 16.15 -4.76 -7.44
CA ARG A 254 17.49 -5.34 -7.57
C ARG A 254 17.65 -6.55 -6.66
N ASP A 255 18.30 -7.60 -7.14
CA ASP A 255 18.62 -8.78 -6.33
C ASP A 255 20.06 -8.76 -5.80
N VAL A 256 20.38 -9.71 -4.93
CA VAL A 256 21.72 -9.94 -4.36
C VAL A 256 22.82 -10.14 -5.42
N TYR A 257 22.46 -10.57 -6.63
CA TYR A 257 23.41 -10.76 -7.72
C TYR A 257 23.71 -9.47 -8.49
N GLY A 258 23.09 -8.35 -8.11
CA GLY A 258 23.20 -7.06 -8.79
C GLY A 258 22.35 -6.96 -10.06
N SER A 259 21.49 -7.95 -10.33
CA SER A 259 20.53 -7.87 -11.43
C SER A 259 19.51 -6.78 -11.13
N HIS A 260 18.97 -6.15 -12.18
CA HIS A 260 18.06 -5.03 -12.04
C HIS A 260 16.86 -5.23 -12.96
N ALA A 261 15.69 -5.48 -12.34
CA ALA A 261 14.41 -5.55 -13.03
C ALA A 261 13.73 -4.17 -13.06
N TYR A 262 13.30 -3.76 -14.26
CA TYR A 262 12.54 -2.54 -14.57
C TYR A 262 11.91 -2.68 -15.96
N TYR A 263 11.23 -1.65 -16.47
CA TYR A 263 10.43 -1.74 -17.70
C TYR A 263 11.17 -2.33 -18.92
N GLU A 264 12.45 -2.00 -19.15
CA GLU A 264 13.27 -2.52 -20.27
C GLU A 264 13.82 -3.94 -20.02
N SER A 265 14.08 -4.29 -18.77
CA SER A 265 14.62 -5.60 -18.38
C SER A 265 13.76 -6.17 -17.26
N ARG A 266 12.76 -6.97 -17.61
CA ARG A 266 11.67 -7.30 -16.65
C ARG A 266 12.00 -8.42 -15.67
N GLY A 267 13.14 -9.11 -15.81
CA GLY A 267 13.47 -10.30 -15.01
C GLY A 267 14.73 -10.11 -14.17
N LEU A 268 14.86 -10.92 -13.12
CA LEU A 268 16.06 -11.00 -12.29
C LEU A 268 16.77 -12.34 -12.50
N ARG A 269 18.08 -12.38 -12.20
CA ARG A 269 18.85 -13.64 -12.23
C ARG A 269 18.36 -14.63 -11.18
N SER A 270 17.94 -14.13 -10.03
CA SER A 270 17.33 -14.91 -8.95
C SER A 270 15.91 -15.40 -9.25
N GLY A 271 15.33 -15.00 -10.39
CA GLY A 271 13.95 -15.32 -10.77
C GLY A 271 12.96 -14.21 -10.44
N GLY A 272 11.75 -14.36 -10.99
CA GLY A 272 10.69 -13.37 -10.93
C GLY A 272 10.66 -12.42 -12.13
N ALA A 273 9.51 -11.80 -12.34
CA ALA A 273 9.26 -10.93 -13.49
C ALA A 273 8.30 -9.78 -13.17
N LEU A 274 8.54 -8.63 -13.81
CA LEU A 274 7.62 -7.51 -13.91
C LEU A 274 6.53 -7.83 -14.94
N TYR A 275 5.25 -7.79 -14.56
CA TYR A 275 4.15 -8.23 -15.42
C TYR A 275 3.91 -7.30 -16.61
N TYR A 276 3.65 -6.03 -16.32
CA TYR A 276 3.29 -5.02 -17.29
C TYR A 276 4.08 -3.76 -16.99
N ASP A 277 4.38 -3.04 -18.05
CA ASP A 277 4.94 -1.70 -18.03
C ASP A 277 3.77 -0.74 -18.27
N VAL A 278 3.36 -0.01 -17.22
CA VAL A 278 2.16 0.83 -17.26
C VAL A 278 2.59 2.30 -17.30
N THR A 279 3.03 2.73 -18.48
CA THR A 279 3.52 4.10 -18.75
C THR A 279 2.45 5.21 -18.67
N ASN A 280 1.17 4.85 -18.58
CA ASN A 280 0.08 5.79 -18.40
C ASN A 280 -1.07 5.13 -17.65
N GLY A 281 -1.51 5.70 -16.52
CA GLY A 281 -2.64 5.18 -15.76
C GLY A 281 -2.51 5.38 -14.26
N TYR A 282 -3.04 4.42 -13.50
CA TYR A 282 -3.16 4.46 -12.04
C TYR A 282 -2.43 3.29 -11.34
N GLY A 283 -1.57 2.57 -12.07
CA GLY A 283 -1.03 1.29 -11.63
C GLY A 283 -2.13 0.21 -11.46
N PRO A 284 -1.83 -0.95 -10.86
CA PRO A 284 -0.57 -1.29 -10.20
C PRO A 284 0.52 -1.80 -11.14
N GLU A 285 1.79 -1.57 -10.78
CA GLU A 285 2.91 -2.34 -11.31
C GLU A 285 3.27 -3.46 -10.34
N VAL A 286 3.46 -4.66 -10.88
CA VAL A 286 3.70 -5.87 -10.08
C VAL A 286 4.95 -6.58 -10.57
N PHE A 287 5.90 -6.73 -9.65
CA PHE A 287 6.99 -7.69 -9.78
C PHE A 287 6.67 -8.90 -8.91
N ALA A 288 6.71 -10.11 -9.47
CA ALA A 288 6.40 -11.32 -8.74
C ALA A 288 7.48 -12.39 -8.92
N VAL A 289 7.88 -13.00 -7.82
CA VAL A 289 8.61 -14.26 -7.74
C VAL A 289 7.61 -15.35 -7.36
N ILE A 290 7.43 -16.33 -8.22
CA ILE A 290 6.59 -17.51 -7.95
C ILE A 290 7.52 -18.67 -7.60
N GLY A 291 7.25 -19.33 -6.48
CA GLY A 291 8.16 -20.26 -5.81
C GLY A 291 8.95 -19.59 -4.69
N GLU A 292 9.89 -20.35 -4.12
CA GLU A 292 10.75 -19.88 -3.03
C GLU A 292 11.69 -18.75 -3.50
N PRO A 293 11.62 -17.54 -2.90
CA PRO A 293 12.51 -16.44 -3.27
C PRO A 293 13.95 -16.71 -2.83
N THR A 294 14.90 -16.54 -3.75
CA THR A 294 16.34 -16.79 -3.51
C THR A 294 17.23 -15.56 -3.73
N GLY A 295 16.64 -14.43 -4.11
CA GLY A 295 17.36 -13.21 -4.49
C GLY A 295 17.62 -12.21 -3.36
N TYR A 296 17.29 -12.56 -2.11
CA TYR A 296 17.48 -11.66 -0.96
C TYR A 296 18.94 -11.24 -0.76
N PRO A 297 19.20 -9.97 -0.37
CA PRO A 297 18.21 -8.92 -0.21
C PRO A 297 17.70 -8.38 -1.55
N TYR A 298 16.40 -8.04 -1.60
CA TYR A 298 15.82 -7.31 -2.72
C TYR A 298 15.78 -5.81 -2.41
N ASN A 299 16.54 -4.99 -3.13
CA ASN A 299 16.43 -3.53 -3.00
C ASN A 299 15.29 -3.02 -3.88
N LEU A 300 14.42 -2.18 -3.31
CA LEU A 300 13.28 -1.61 -3.99
C LEU A 300 13.48 -0.11 -4.20
N GLN A 301 13.29 0.35 -5.44
CA GLN A 301 13.31 1.76 -5.78
C GLN A 301 12.07 2.12 -6.59
N VAL A 302 11.62 3.36 -6.41
CA VAL A 302 10.57 3.96 -7.24
C VAL A 302 11.20 5.09 -8.04
N HIS A 303 11.00 5.08 -9.35
CA HIS A 303 11.43 6.14 -10.24
C HIS A 303 10.23 6.97 -10.67
N TYR A 304 10.32 8.29 -10.49
CA TYR A 304 9.25 9.20 -10.88
C TYR A 304 9.61 9.90 -12.17
N TYR A 305 9.24 9.34 -13.32
CA TYR A 305 9.71 9.82 -14.61
C TYR A 305 9.21 11.24 -14.93
N ALA A 306 7.91 11.50 -14.73
CA ALA A 306 7.30 12.80 -15.00
C ALA A 306 6.16 13.16 -14.04
N ARG A 307 6.16 14.42 -13.61
CA ARG A 307 5.07 15.06 -12.88
C ARG A 307 3.93 15.44 -13.81
N GLY A 308 2.80 14.79 -13.62
CA GLY A 308 1.51 15.21 -14.12
C GLY A 308 0.96 16.44 -13.39
N PRO A 309 -0.10 17.05 -13.91
CA PRO A 309 -0.62 18.34 -13.45
C PRO A 309 -1.18 18.35 -12.02
N ASN A 310 -1.36 17.18 -11.40
CA ASN A 310 -2.21 16.99 -10.22
C ASN A 310 -1.47 16.87 -8.87
N GLY A 311 -0.18 17.22 -8.79
CA GLY A 311 0.52 17.34 -7.50
C GLY A 311 1.81 16.53 -7.42
N TYR A 312 2.10 16.00 -6.22
CA TYR A 312 3.27 15.17 -5.93
C TYR A 312 2.99 13.70 -6.30
N GLY A 313 4.01 12.92 -6.64
CA GLY A 313 3.85 11.48 -6.76
C GLY A 313 3.66 10.89 -5.37
N MET A 314 2.53 10.24 -5.13
CA MET A 314 2.18 9.67 -3.83
C MET A 314 1.65 8.26 -4.04
N GLY A 315 2.12 7.34 -3.22
CA GLY A 315 1.79 5.93 -3.39
C GLY A 315 2.44 5.06 -2.33
N LYS A 316 2.43 3.77 -2.60
CA LYS A 316 3.19 2.78 -1.83
C LYS A 316 3.62 1.60 -2.69
N VAL A 317 4.71 0.97 -2.28
CA VAL A 317 5.00 -0.41 -2.66
C VAL A 317 4.56 -1.30 -1.51
N GLN A 318 3.63 -2.21 -1.78
CA GLN A 318 3.21 -3.25 -0.84
C GLN A 318 3.97 -4.54 -1.18
N ILE A 319 4.71 -5.06 -0.21
CA ILE A 319 5.38 -6.35 -0.29
C ILE A 319 4.43 -7.39 0.30
N VAL A 320 4.15 -8.43 -0.46
CA VAL A 320 3.29 -9.55 -0.07
C VAL A 320 4.08 -10.83 -0.22
N GLU A 321 4.33 -11.51 0.88
CA GLU A 321 4.91 -12.85 0.88
C GLU A 321 3.83 -13.86 1.25
N HIS A 322 3.74 -14.95 0.51
CA HIS A 322 2.81 -16.04 0.73
C HIS A 322 3.60 -17.35 0.86
N ASP A 323 3.27 -18.18 1.84
CA ASP A 323 3.97 -19.43 2.13
C ASP A 323 3.46 -20.65 1.34
N GLY A 324 2.48 -20.45 0.45
CA GLY A 324 1.81 -21.54 -0.27
C GLY A 324 0.74 -22.28 0.53
N GLN A 325 0.57 -21.94 1.81
CA GLN A 325 -0.36 -22.59 2.74
C GLN A 325 -1.43 -21.61 3.27
N GLY A 326 -1.60 -20.46 2.62
CA GLY A 326 -2.56 -19.43 3.00
C GLY A 326 -2.06 -18.47 4.07
N ARG A 327 -0.79 -18.54 4.49
CA ARG A 327 -0.21 -17.52 5.39
C ARG A 327 0.41 -16.42 4.55
N LEU A 328 0.05 -15.18 4.86
CA LEU A 328 0.65 -14.00 4.25
C LEU A 328 1.41 -13.15 5.26
N SER A 329 2.52 -12.60 4.81
CA SER A 329 3.28 -11.55 5.47
C SER A 329 3.21 -10.27 4.63
N PHE A 330 3.22 -9.11 5.28
CA PHE A 330 3.04 -7.82 4.64
C PHE A 330 4.09 -6.84 5.13
N ASP A 331 4.63 -6.08 4.20
CA ASP A 331 5.44 -4.91 4.47
C ASP A 331 5.03 -3.76 3.54
N GLU A 332 4.82 -2.58 4.13
CA GLU A 332 4.21 -1.43 3.46
C GLU A 332 5.25 -0.32 3.37
N ARG A 333 5.60 0.08 2.14
CA ARG A 333 6.60 1.11 1.87
C ARG A 333 5.94 2.32 1.19
N PRO A 334 5.25 3.19 1.96
CA PRO A 334 4.65 4.39 1.40
C PRO A 334 5.72 5.42 1.02
N PHE A 335 5.47 6.22 0.00
CA PHE A 335 6.41 7.21 -0.50
C PHE A 335 5.73 8.52 -0.91
N VAL A 336 6.53 9.57 -1.02
CA VAL A 336 6.19 10.84 -1.68
C VAL A 336 7.38 11.27 -2.53
N VAL A 337 7.14 11.66 -3.77
CA VAL A 337 8.14 12.22 -4.68
C VAL A 337 7.69 13.58 -5.19
N MET A 338 8.59 14.55 -5.19
CA MET A 338 8.32 15.95 -5.54
C MET A 338 9.01 16.41 -6.83
N LYS A 339 10.08 15.72 -7.25
CA LYS A 339 10.92 16.12 -8.39
C LYS A 339 10.84 15.10 -9.51
N ASP A 340 10.75 15.61 -10.75
CA ASP A 340 10.86 14.81 -11.96
C ASP A 340 12.17 14.06 -12.03
N ARG A 341 12.12 12.83 -12.56
CA ARG A 341 13.23 11.90 -12.75
C ARG A 341 13.98 11.55 -11.46
N ALA A 342 13.33 11.74 -10.32
CA ALA A 342 13.90 11.39 -9.04
C ALA A 342 13.68 9.91 -8.72
N PHE A 343 14.65 9.33 -8.03
CA PHE A 343 14.54 8.00 -7.45
C PHE A 343 14.26 8.12 -5.96
N ILE A 344 13.40 7.24 -5.46
CA ILE A 344 13.21 6.98 -4.04
C ILE A 344 13.71 5.57 -3.77
N ASP A 345 14.69 5.46 -2.88
CA ASP A 345 15.10 4.19 -2.30
C ASP A 345 14.15 3.83 -1.15
N LEU A 346 13.45 2.71 -1.29
CA LEU A 346 12.53 2.17 -0.28
C LEU A 346 13.22 1.17 0.66
N GLY A 347 14.51 0.92 0.44
CA GLY A 347 15.36 0.02 1.20
C GLY A 347 15.29 -1.42 0.74
N ASP A 348 15.87 -2.28 1.56
CA ASP A 348 16.01 -3.70 1.29
C ASP A 348 14.89 -4.51 1.95
N VAL A 349 14.35 -5.47 1.21
CA VAL A 349 13.60 -6.61 1.73
C VAL A 349 14.61 -7.71 2.04
N LEU A 350 14.61 -8.20 3.27
CA LEU A 350 15.65 -9.08 3.83
C LEU A 350 15.24 -10.55 3.90
#